data_AF-A0A897NQV4-F1
#
_entry.id   AF-A0A897NQV4-F1
#
_cell.length_a   1.000
_cell.length_b   1.000
_cell.length_c   1.000
_cell.angle_alpha   90.00
_cell.angle_beta   90.00
_cell.angle_gamma   90.00
#
_symmetry.space_group_name_H-M   'P 1'
#
loop_
_entity.id
_entity.type
_entity.pdbx_description
1 polymer ?
#
loop_
_entity_poly.entity_id
_entity_poly.type
_entity_poly.pdbx_seq_one_letter_code
_entity_poly.pdbx_strand_id
1 'polypeptide(L)'
;MANLIGLNELAGNPNLTFIAFIAFFLLTALGVRFALYAYWNGRASDTTQTTLWGYLLLVGVVGTGYGLVGIGRITLAPDWLLELASGAALLFALVLALALREIDAASAGTANDSAPGRASLTVLLLGVVGVLSAGLVVFPEHRQGLAGLVGASGLFVLSYGYRFGQRQLDNVRVRGTLLETLLRHLLPVLLFAALISIAELAVFAGLDRVIVLHVQVVLVIMTATTLMTSTIKLRQNLQGMRT
;
A
#
# COMPACT_ATOMS: atom_id res chain seq x y z
N MET A 1 27.38 23.11 -8.65
CA MET A 1 26.84 21.95 -7.91
C MET A 1 25.38 22.26 -7.62
N ALA A 2 24.45 21.52 -8.23
CA ALA A 2 23.03 21.72 -7.98
C ALA A 2 22.73 21.41 -6.51
N ASN A 3 22.08 22.33 -5.80
CA ASN A 3 21.62 22.09 -4.44
C ASN A 3 20.60 20.95 -4.48
N LEU A 4 21.05 19.73 -4.10
CA LEU A 4 20.23 18.52 -4.05
C LEU A 4 19.12 18.61 -2.99
N ILE A 5 19.31 19.50 -2.00
CA ILE A 5 18.36 19.76 -0.91
C ILE A 5 17.69 21.10 -1.20
N GLY A 6 16.37 21.06 -1.35
CA GLY A 6 15.53 22.22 -1.64
C GLY A 6 14.06 21.88 -1.44
N LEU A 7 13.27 22.82 -0.90
CA LEU A 7 11.83 22.64 -0.73
C LEU A 7 11.17 22.61 -2.11
N ASN A 8 10.58 21.48 -2.48
CA ASN A 8 9.78 21.35 -3.68
C ASN A 8 8.29 21.43 -3.32
N GLU A 9 7.70 22.61 -3.53
CA GLU A 9 6.30 22.83 -3.20
C GLU A 9 5.38 22.02 -4.11
N LEU A 10 4.47 21.24 -3.50
CA LEU A 10 3.42 20.57 -4.25
C LEU A 10 2.49 21.62 -4.85
N ALA A 11 2.51 21.70 -6.19
CA ALA A 11 1.68 22.62 -6.97
C ALA A 11 1.84 24.11 -6.58
N GLY A 12 3.03 24.50 -6.09
CA GLY A 12 3.28 25.87 -5.63
C GLY A 12 2.40 26.30 -4.45
N ASN A 13 1.91 25.34 -3.66
CA ASN A 13 1.07 25.60 -2.49
C ASN A 13 1.77 25.14 -1.20
N PRO A 14 2.20 26.07 -0.33
CA PRO A 14 2.95 25.75 0.89
C PRO A 14 2.08 25.02 1.91
N ASN A 15 0.78 25.31 1.98
CA ASN A 15 -0.14 24.65 2.91
C ASN A 15 -0.34 23.18 2.53
N LEU A 16 -0.54 22.89 1.23
CA LEU A 16 -0.62 21.52 0.74
C LEU A 16 0.67 20.75 1.03
N THR A 17 1.81 21.38 0.77
CA THR A 17 3.14 20.79 1.00
C THR A 17 3.35 20.44 2.46
N PHE A 18 2.99 21.32 3.38
CA PHE A 18 3.07 21.09 4.82
C PHE A 18 2.21 19.90 5.26
N ILE A 19 0.94 19.86 4.84
CA ILE A 19 0.02 18.77 5.19
C ILE A 19 0.52 17.44 4.58
N ALA A 20 0.97 17.46 3.33
CA ALA A 20 1.53 16.29 2.65
C ALA A 20 2.77 15.76 3.38
N PHE A 21 3.66 16.65 3.83
CA PHE A 21 4.86 16.27 4.58
C PHE A 21 4.50 15.52 5.86
N ILE A 22 3.55 16.05 6.64
CA ILE A 22 3.07 15.38 7.85
C ILE A 22 2.41 14.04 7.52
N ALA A 23 1.59 13.98 6.47
CA ALA A 23 0.91 12.76 6.05
C ALA A 23 1.90 11.64 5.71
N PHE A 24 2.94 11.93 4.94
CA PHE A 24 3.98 10.97 4.59
C PHE A 24 4.85 10.57 5.77
N PHE A 25 5.14 11.50 6.69
CA PHE A 25 5.86 11.19 7.92
C PHE A 25 5.07 10.24 8.82
N LEU A 26 3.77 10.50 9.00
CA LEU A 26 2.86 9.62 9.73
C LEU A 26 2.78 8.23 9.09
N LEU A 27 2.62 8.16 7.77
CA LEU A 27 2.60 6.89 7.05
C LEU A 27 3.91 6.11 7.23
N THR A 28 5.05 6.80 7.17
CA THR A 28 6.37 6.20 7.37
C THR A 28 6.49 5.61 8.78
N ALA A 29 6.19 6.39 9.82
CA ALA A 29 6.29 5.95 11.20
C ALA A 29 5.35 4.78 11.50
N LEU A 30 4.12 4.83 10.98
CA LEU A 30 3.14 3.76 11.16
C LEU A 30 3.47 2.52 10.32
N GLY A 31 4.02 2.68 9.12
CA GLY A 31 4.53 1.60 8.29
C GLY A 31 5.64 0.81 8.98
N VAL A 32 6.62 1.52 9.56
CA VAL A 32 7.71 0.91 10.35
C VAL A 32 7.13 0.14 11.52
N ARG A 33 6.23 0.77 12.27
CA ARG A 33 5.60 0.15 13.45
C ARG A 33 4.80 -1.10 13.07
N PHE A 34 4.05 -1.05 11.97
CA PHE A 34 3.30 -2.19 11.45
C PHE A 34 4.24 -3.33 11.04
N ALA A 35 5.31 -3.04 10.31
CA ALA A 35 6.31 -4.02 9.89
C ALA A 35 6.97 -4.71 11.09
N LEU A 36 7.35 -3.95 12.12
CA LEU A 36 7.97 -4.49 13.34
C LEU A 36 7.04 -5.45 14.08
N TYR A 37 5.77 -5.10 14.24
CA TYR A 37 4.81 -6.01 14.88
C TYR A 37 4.52 -7.23 14.00
N ALA A 38 4.41 -7.08 12.69
CA ALA A 38 4.25 -8.23 11.79
C ALA A 38 5.44 -9.19 11.89
N TYR A 39 6.67 -8.66 11.93
CA TYR A 39 7.89 -9.43 12.13
C TYR A 39 7.90 -10.20 13.45
N TRP A 40 7.58 -9.52 14.56
CA TRP A 40 7.55 -10.16 15.88
C TRP A 40 6.43 -11.19 16.02
N ASN A 41 5.26 -10.96 15.41
CA ASN A 41 4.21 -11.98 15.34
C ASN A 41 4.68 -13.19 14.54
N GLY A 42 5.34 -12.98 13.39
CA GLY A 42 5.89 -14.08 12.59
C GLY A 42 6.93 -14.93 13.33
N ARG A 43 7.74 -14.32 14.20
CA ARG A 43 8.68 -15.05 15.06
C ARG A 43 8.04 -15.81 16.23
N ALA A 44 6.91 -15.32 16.73
CA ALA A 44 6.22 -15.92 17.87
C ALA A 44 5.19 -16.98 17.47
N SER A 45 4.80 -17.02 16.19
CA SER A 45 3.78 -17.93 15.65
C SER A 45 4.38 -19.25 15.16
N ASP A 46 3.57 -20.30 15.10
CA ASP A 46 3.94 -21.59 14.51
C ASP A 46 4.25 -21.50 13.01
N THR A 47 5.01 -22.46 12.50
CA THR A 47 5.55 -22.54 11.13
C THR A 47 4.48 -22.42 10.04
N THR A 48 3.24 -22.80 10.34
CA THR A 48 2.10 -22.84 9.40
C THR A 48 1.60 -21.47 8.96
N GLN A 49 1.94 -20.37 9.66
CA GLN A 49 1.47 -19.00 9.32
C GLN A 49 2.59 -18.07 8.85
N THR A 50 3.80 -18.57 8.64
CA THR A 50 4.99 -17.77 8.28
C THR A 50 4.79 -16.95 7.00
N THR A 51 4.13 -17.49 5.99
CA THR A 51 3.82 -16.79 4.73
C THR A 51 2.94 -15.56 4.94
N LEU A 52 1.89 -15.67 5.78
CA LEU A 52 0.98 -14.56 6.08
C LEU A 52 1.73 -13.40 6.75
N TRP A 53 2.55 -13.71 7.76
CA TRP A 53 3.37 -12.71 8.44
C TRP A 53 4.40 -12.06 7.51
N GLY A 54 4.94 -12.82 6.56
CA GLY A 54 5.80 -12.32 5.49
C GLY A 54 5.12 -11.25 4.62
N TYR A 55 3.88 -11.49 4.17
CA TYR A 55 3.14 -10.50 3.39
C TYR A 55 2.77 -9.26 4.22
N LEU A 56 2.37 -9.43 5.49
CA LEU A 56 2.09 -8.28 6.36
C LEU A 56 3.36 -7.46 6.66
N LEU A 57 4.51 -8.11 6.83
CA LEU A 57 5.79 -7.42 6.92
C LEU A 57 6.08 -6.64 5.64
N LEU A 58 5.87 -7.27 4.48
CA LEU A 58 6.06 -6.63 3.17
C LEU A 58 5.15 -5.40 3.02
N VAL A 59 3.88 -5.47 3.46
CA VAL A 59 2.95 -4.32 3.50
C VAL A 59 3.58 -3.16 4.29
N GLY A 60 4.07 -3.42 5.50
CA GLY A 60 4.67 -2.36 6.33
C GLY A 60 5.95 -1.79 5.73
N VAL A 61 6.81 -2.62 5.14
CA VAL A 61 8.05 -2.20 4.47
C VAL A 61 7.75 -1.34 3.24
N VAL A 62 6.84 -1.77 2.38
CA VAL A 62 6.46 -1.03 1.17
C VAL A 62 5.73 0.27 1.53
N GLY A 63 4.84 0.25 2.53
CA GLY A 63 4.18 1.46 3.04
C GLY A 63 5.18 2.48 3.61
N THR A 64 6.20 1.99 4.32
CA THR A 64 7.32 2.83 4.78
C THR A 64 8.09 3.42 3.60
N GLY A 65 8.42 2.61 2.60
CA GLY A 65 9.11 3.06 1.39
C GLY A 65 8.31 4.14 0.66
N TYR A 66 7.00 3.95 0.49
CA TYR A 66 6.12 4.95 -0.12
C TYR A 66 6.10 6.26 0.68
N GLY A 67 6.01 6.19 2.01
CA GLY A 67 6.13 7.36 2.88
C GLY A 67 7.46 8.10 2.72
N LEU A 68 8.58 7.38 2.68
CA LEU A 68 9.91 7.96 2.46
C LEU A 68 10.05 8.60 1.08
N VAL A 69 9.52 7.98 0.03
CA VAL A 69 9.50 8.56 -1.32
C VAL A 69 8.68 9.85 -1.34
N GLY A 70 7.54 9.89 -0.62
CA GLY A 70 6.74 11.10 -0.47
C GLY A 70 7.45 12.24 0.27
N ILE A 71 8.19 11.92 1.34
CA ILE A 71 9.06 12.89 2.04
C ILE A 71 10.19 13.37 1.13
N GLY A 72 10.83 12.45 0.40
CA GLY A 72 11.89 12.73 -0.55
C GLY A 72 11.41 13.68 -1.64
N ARG A 73 10.21 13.46 -2.19
CA ARG A 73 9.59 14.35 -3.18
C ARG A 73 9.47 15.80 -2.70
N ILE A 74 9.25 16.03 -1.42
CA ILE A 74 9.07 17.38 -0.84
C ILE A 74 10.41 18.04 -0.52
N THR A 75 11.39 17.25 -0.10
CA THR A 75 12.68 17.73 0.44
C THR A 75 13.82 17.71 -0.58
N LEU A 76 13.64 16.99 -1.68
CA LEU A 76 14.60 16.84 -2.75
C LEU A 76 14.03 17.43 -4.04
N ALA A 77 14.90 18.10 -4.80
CA ALA A 77 14.57 18.69 -6.10
C ALA A 77 14.36 17.75 -7.32
N PRO A 78 14.68 16.43 -7.33
CA PRO A 78 14.53 15.62 -8.54
C PRO A 78 13.08 15.36 -8.96
N ASP A 79 12.77 15.60 -10.24
CA ASP A 79 11.42 15.40 -10.80
C ASP A 79 10.96 13.93 -10.84
N TRP A 80 11.89 12.97 -10.92
CA TRP A 80 11.58 11.53 -10.98
C TRP A 80 10.97 11.00 -9.67
N LEU A 81 11.07 11.72 -8.56
CA LEU A 81 10.44 11.34 -7.29
C LEU A 81 8.91 11.39 -7.35
N LEU A 82 8.35 12.27 -8.19
CA LEU A 82 6.91 12.31 -8.42
C LEU A 82 6.42 10.99 -9.03
N GLU A 83 7.13 10.52 -10.06
CA GLU A 83 6.82 9.28 -10.79
C GLU A 83 7.01 8.06 -9.89
N LEU A 84 8.09 8.05 -9.12
CA LEU A 84 8.34 7.00 -8.14
C LEU A 84 7.25 6.95 -7.06
N ALA A 85 6.70 8.10 -6.64
CA ALA A 85 5.63 8.13 -5.65
C ALA A 85 4.34 7.47 -6.18
N SER A 86 3.96 7.73 -7.43
CA SER A 86 2.79 7.10 -8.05
C SER A 86 2.96 5.58 -8.19
N GLY A 87 4.15 5.12 -8.60
CA GLY A 87 4.49 3.70 -8.67
C GLY A 87 4.52 3.02 -7.30
N ALA A 88 5.10 3.69 -6.30
CA ALA A 88 5.16 3.20 -4.93
C ALA A 88 3.78 3.10 -4.27
N ALA A 89 2.87 4.03 -4.55
CA ALA A 89 1.48 3.94 -4.10
C ALA A 89 0.77 2.70 -4.68
N LEU A 90 0.95 2.45 -5.98
CA LEU A 90 0.37 1.27 -6.65
C LEU A 90 0.97 -0.03 -6.10
N LEU A 91 2.30 -0.08 -5.89
CA LEU A 91 2.98 -1.21 -5.28
C LEU A 91 2.46 -1.48 -3.87
N PHE A 92 2.25 -0.43 -3.07
CA PHE A 92 1.68 -0.56 -1.74
C PHE A 92 0.28 -1.16 -1.76
N ALA A 93 -0.60 -0.66 -2.63
CA ALA A 93 -1.93 -1.22 -2.84
C ALA A 93 -1.87 -2.69 -3.32
N LEU A 94 -0.95 -3.01 -4.23
CA LEU A 94 -0.79 -4.38 -4.73
C LEU A 94 -0.38 -5.33 -3.62
N VAL A 95 0.62 -4.97 -2.81
CA VAL A 95 1.09 -5.80 -1.71
C VAL A 95 0.01 -6.00 -0.65
N LEU A 96 -0.82 -4.99 -0.38
CA LEU A 96 -2.02 -5.13 0.44
C LEU A 96 -3.02 -6.14 -0.15
N ALA A 97 -3.30 -6.06 -1.46
CA ALA A 97 -4.20 -6.99 -2.12
C ALA A 97 -3.68 -8.44 -2.09
N LEU A 98 -2.36 -8.63 -2.23
CA LEU A 98 -1.71 -9.92 -2.09
C LEU A 98 -1.78 -10.45 -0.65
N ALA A 99 -1.63 -9.58 0.35
CA ALA A 99 -1.79 -9.95 1.75
C ALA A 99 -3.22 -10.43 2.05
N LEU A 100 -4.25 -9.74 1.53
CA LEU A 100 -5.65 -10.17 1.68
C LEU A 100 -5.91 -11.52 1.00
N ARG A 101 -5.33 -11.76 -0.18
CA ARG A 101 -5.41 -13.07 -0.84
C ARG A 101 -4.79 -14.19 0.00
N GLU A 102 -3.66 -13.92 0.64
CA GLU A 102 -3.00 -14.92 1.49
C GLU A 102 -3.80 -15.21 2.76
N ILE A 103 -4.42 -14.19 3.34
CA ILE A 103 -5.34 -14.32 4.48
C ILE A 103 -6.54 -15.23 4.12
N ASP A 104 -7.09 -15.07 2.91
CA ASP A 104 -8.17 -15.93 2.38
C ASP A 104 -7.67 -17.38 2.19
N ALA A 105 -6.51 -17.56 1.55
CA ALA A 105 -5.92 -18.88 1.30
C ALA A 105 -5.59 -19.66 2.59
N ALA A 106 -5.04 -18.98 3.59
CA ALA A 106 -4.74 -19.53 4.90
C ALA A 106 -6.01 -19.96 5.66
N SER A 107 -7.10 -19.20 5.49
CA SER A 107 -8.39 -19.49 6.14
C SER A 107 -9.16 -20.61 5.50
N ALA A 108 -9.00 -20.80 4.19
CA ALA A 108 -9.60 -21.91 3.45
C ALA A 108 -8.93 -23.27 3.74
N GLY A 109 -7.89 -23.33 4.58
CA GLY A 109 -7.12 -24.56 4.82
C GLY A 109 -6.29 -25.02 3.62
N THR A 110 -6.22 -24.20 2.56
CA THR A 110 -5.47 -24.49 1.32
C THR A 110 -3.99 -24.11 1.41
N ALA A 111 -3.47 -23.89 2.62
CA ALA A 111 -2.10 -23.47 2.87
C ALA A 111 -1.05 -24.50 2.43
N ASN A 112 -1.44 -25.77 2.27
CA ASN A 112 -0.54 -26.85 1.86
C ASN A 112 -0.36 -27.02 0.34
N ASP A 113 -1.23 -26.42 -0.49
CA ASP A 113 -1.06 -26.41 -1.94
C ASP A 113 -0.36 -25.13 -2.37
N SER A 114 0.96 -25.15 -2.21
CA SER A 114 1.88 -24.24 -2.91
C SER A 114 1.86 -24.57 -4.40
N ALA A 115 0.71 -24.36 -5.06
CA ALA A 115 0.60 -24.55 -6.49
C ALA A 115 1.55 -23.55 -7.17
N PRO A 116 2.43 -23.99 -8.10
CA PRO A 116 3.42 -23.13 -8.76
C PRO A 116 2.81 -21.89 -9.44
N GLY A 117 1.51 -21.93 -9.78
CA GLY A 117 0.76 -20.79 -10.32
C GLY A 117 0.62 -19.59 -9.36
N ARG A 118 0.60 -19.79 -8.03
CA ARG A 118 0.41 -18.68 -7.05
C ARG A 118 1.67 -17.81 -6.93
N ALA A 119 2.83 -18.43 -6.84
CA ALA A 119 4.12 -17.74 -6.84
C ALA A 119 4.34 -17.02 -8.18
N SER A 120 4.04 -17.72 -9.29
CA SER A 120 4.13 -17.15 -10.65
C SER A 120 3.26 -15.91 -10.83
N LEU A 121 2.01 -15.91 -10.33
CA LEU A 121 1.13 -14.75 -10.43
C LEU A 121 1.63 -13.57 -9.60
N THR A 122 2.20 -13.84 -8.42
CA THR A 122 2.75 -12.80 -7.54
C THR A 122 3.95 -12.14 -8.18
N VAL A 123 4.89 -12.93 -8.72
CA VAL A 123 6.05 -12.43 -9.46
C VAL A 123 5.59 -11.67 -10.71
N LEU A 124 4.58 -12.16 -11.42
CA LEU A 124 4.00 -11.45 -12.57
C LEU A 124 3.44 -10.08 -12.17
N LEU A 125 2.61 -10.01 -11.12
CA LEU A 125 2.00 -8.75 -10.67
C LEU A 125 3.05 -7.75 -10.18
N LEU A 126 4.02 -8.21 -9.40
CA LEU A 126 5.15 -7.38 -8.97
C LEU A 126 6.00 -6.92 -10.16
N GLY A 127 6.23 -7.81 -11.12
CA GLY A 127 6.93 -7.50 -12.37
C GLY A 127 6.20 -6.44 -13.18
N VAL A 128 4.89 -6.56 -13.36
CA VAL A 128 4.05 -5.58 -14.07
C VAL A 128 4.09 -4.22 -13.37
N VAL A 129 3.90 -4.18 -12.04
CA VAL A 129 3.98 -2.90 -11.30
C VAL A 129 5.39 -2.33 -11.34
N GLY A 130 6.42 -3.17 -11.27
CA GLY A 130 7.83 -2.77 -11.42
C GLY A 130 8.11 -2.15 -12.79
N VAL A 131 7.64 -2.79 -13.87
CA VAL A 131 7.76 -2.30 -15.25
C VAL A 131 6.99 -1.00 -15.45
N LEU A 132 5.76 -0.89 -14.92
CA LEU A 132 4.98 0.35 -14.99
C LEU A 132 5.66 1.49 -14.23
N SER A 133 6.20 1.21 -13.05
CA SER A 133 6.91 2.21 -12.22
C SER A 133 8.23 2.63 -12.86
N ALA A 134 9.01 1.69 -13.39
CA ALA A 134 10.24 1.98 -14.12
C ALA A 134 9.96 2.72 -15.43
N GLY A 135 8.89 2.34 -16.14
CA GLY A 135 8.46 2.99 -17.38
C GLY A 135 8.12 4.46 -17.19
N LEU A 136 7.50 4.82 -16.05
CA LEU A 136 7.23 6.21 -15.70
C LEU A 136 8.51 7.05 -15.56
N VAL A 137 9.57 6.45 -14.98
CA VAL A 137 10.87 7.13 -14.77
C VAL A 137 11.69 7.21 -16.06
N VAL A 138 11.64 6.18 -16.91
CA VAL A 138 12.46 6.08 -18.12
C VAL A 138 11.86 6.83 -19.31
N PHE A 139 10.53 6.89 -19.42
CA PHE A 139 9.84 7.45 -20.59
C PHE A 139 8.98 8.67 -20.23
N PRO A 140 9.60 9.84 -19.97
CA PRO A 140 8.88 11.05 -19.58
C PRO A 140 7.94 11.58 -20.68
N GLU A 141 8.16 11.24 -21.95
CA GLU A 141 7.31 11.68 -23.06
C GLU A 141 5.93 11.00 -23.09
N HIS A 142 5.78 9.84 -22.44
CA HIS A 142 4.52 9.06 -22.40
C HIS A 142 3.80 9.15 -21.05
N ARG A 143 4.14 10.16 -20.24
CA ARG A 143 3.67 10.36 -18.86
C ARG A 143 2.16 10.28 -18.69
N GLN A 144 1.40 10.95 -19.55
CA GLN A 144 -0.05 10.96 -19.45
C GLN A 144 -0.59 9.53 -19.63
N GLY A 145 -0.24 8.85 -20.72
CA GLY A 145 -0.68 7.47 -20.97
C GLY A 145 -0.31 6.50 -19.84
N LEU A 146 0.91 6.58 -19.33
CA LEU A 146 1.38 5.73 -18.22
C LEU A 146 0.68 6.05 -16.89
N ALA A 147 0.40 7.31 -16.58
CA ALA A 147 -0.38 7.69 -15.40
C ALA A 147 -1.82 7.15 -15.46
N GLY A 148 -2.43 7.16 -16.65
CA GLY A 148 -3.73 6.52 -16.88
C GLY A 148 -3.69 5.01 -16.64
N LEU A 149 -2.64 4.34 -17.11
CA LEU A 149 -2.43 2.91 -16.85
C LEU A 149 -2.21 2.61 -15.35
N VAL A 150 -1.51 3.47 -14.61
CA VAL A 150 -1.38 3.34 -13.15
C VAL A 150 -2.73 3.48 -12.46
N GLY A 151 -3.55 4.46 -12.86
CA GLY A 151 -4.89 4.62 -12.32
C GLY A 151 -5.81 3.42 -12.60
N ALA A 152 -5.80 2.91 -13.84
CA ALA A 152 -6.53 1.71 -14.22
C ALA A 152 -6.03 0.46 -13.49
N SER A 153 -4.71 0.33 -13.30
CA SER A 153 -4.11 -0.74 -12.50
C SER A 153 -4.54 -0.64 -11.03
N GLY A 154 -4.70 0.57 -10.50
CA GLY A 154 -5.27 0.81 -9.17
C GLY A 154 -6.68 0.24 -9.02
N LEU A 155 -7.56 0.44 -10.02
CA LEU A 155 -8.90 -0.16 -10.04
C LEU A 155 -8.85 -1.69 -10.07
N PHE A 156 -7.97 -2.27 -10.89
CA PHE A 156 -7.78 -3.71 -10.96
C PHE A 156 -7.30 -4.28 -9.62
N VAL A 157 -6.28 -3.67 -9.01
CA VAL A 157 -5.72 -4.07 -7.72
C VAL A 157 -6.76 -3.98 -6.60
N LEU A 158 -7.52 -2.88 -6.55
CA LEU A 158 -8.60 -2.71 -5.57
C LEU A 158 -9.64 -3.81 -5.73
N SER A 159 -10.12 -4.02 -6.96
CA SER A 159 -11.14 -5.03 -7.27
C SER A 159 -10.65 -6.45 -6.97
N TYR A 160 -9.38 -6.74 -7.26
CA TYR A 160 -8.73 -8.00 -6.94
C TYR A 160 -8.71 -8.24 -5.43
N GLY A 161 -8.14 -7.31 -4.65
CA GLY A 161 -8.03 -7.47 -3.20
C GLY A 161 -9.39 -7.44 -2.48
N TYR A 162 -10.32 -6.62 -2.94
CA TYR A 162 -11.67 -6.53 -2.38
C TYR A 162 -12.47 -7.83 -2.56
N ARG A 163 -12.31 -8.52 -3.70
CA ARG A 163 -12.96 -9.82 -3.93
C ARG A 163 -12.50 -10.89 -2.93
N PHE A 164 -11.21 -10.94 -2.57
CA PHE A 164 -10.72 -11.85 -1.53
C PHE A 164 -11.21 -11.42 -0.14
N GLY A 165 -11.20 -10.10 0.13
CA GLY A 165 -11.74 -9.54 1.37
C GLY A 165 -13.21 -9.90 1.62
N GLN A 166 -14.07 -9.80 0.59
CA GLN A 166 -15.50 -10.10 0.72
C GLN A 166 -15.80 -11.58 0.91
N ARG A 167 -15.16 -12.46 0.14
CA ARG A 167 -15.37 -13.92 0.25
C ARG A 167 -15.19 -14.43 1.69
N GLN A 168 -14.31 -13.79 2.44
CA GLN A 168 -14.02 -14.19 3.81
C GLN A 168 -15.00 -13.60 4.83
N LEU A 169 -15.54 -12.40 4.61
CA LEU A 169 -16.59 -11.81 5.46
C LEU A 169 -17.90 -12.62 5.38
N ASP A 170 -18.16 -13.24 4.23
CA ASP A 170 -19.35 -14.08 4.02
C ASP A 170 -19.18 -15.51 4.59
N ASN A 171 -17.94 -15.93 4.88
CA ASN A 171 -17.65 -17.26 5.42
C ASN A 171 -17.84 -17.31 6.95
N VAL A 172 -19.00 -17.83 7.37
CA VAL A 172 -19.43 -17.99 8.78
C VAL A 172 -18.43 -18.79 9.65
N ARG A 173 -17.57 -19.62 9.05
CA ARG A 173 -16.63 -20.51 9.76
C ARG A 173 -15.44 -19.83 10.41
N VAL A 174 -15.19 -18.54 10.14
CA VAL A 174 -14.00 -17.80 10.63
C VAL A 174 -14.38 -16.70 11.63
N ARG A 175 -15.68 -16.63 12.01
CA ARG A 175 -16.22 -15.64 12.94
C ARG A 175 -15.51 -15.68 14.29
N GLY A 176 -14.84 -14.59 14.65
CA GLY A 176 -14.17 -14.41 15.94
C GLY A 176 -12.66 -14.71 15.95
N THR A 177 -12.05 -14.98 14.79
CA THR A 177 -10.58 -15.15 14.71
C THR A 177 -9.85 -13.83 14.55
N LEU A 178 -8.56 -13.80 14.92
CA LEU A 178 -7.67 -12.66 14.69
C LEU A 178 -7.54 -12.31 13.20
N LEU A 179 -7.60 -13.29 12.30
CA LEU A 179 -7.55 -13.08 10.86
C LEU A 179 -8.75 -12.26 10.36
N GLU A 180 -9.97 -12.57 10.82
CA GLU A 180 -11.16 -11.80 10.47
C GLU A 180 -11.02 -10.35 10.93
N THR A 181 -10.52 -10.17 12.16
CA THR A 181 -10.30 -8.83 12.71
C THR A 181 -9.25 -8.08 11.90
N LEU A 182 -8.11 -8.68 11.57
CA LEU A 182 -7.08 -8.05 10.73
C LEU A 182 -7.62 -7.68 9.35
N LEU A 183 -8.37 -8.57 8.70
CA LEU A 183 -8.98 -8.33 7.40
C LEU A 183 -9.92 -7.13 7.41
N ARG A 184 -10.76 -7.01 8.45
CA ARG A 184 -11.71 -5.90 8.60
C ARG A 184 -11.00 -4.54 8.70
N HIS A 185 -9.76 -4.51 9.21
CA HIS A 185 -8.98 -3.29 9.34
C HIS A 185 -8.05 -3.06 8.14
N LEU A 186 -7.63 -4.11 7.43
CA LEU A 186 -6.81 -4.01 6.22
C LEU A 186 -7.61 -3.67 4.96
N LEU A 187 -8.89 -4.04 4.88
CA LEU A 187 -9.78 -3.67 3.77
C LEU A 187 -9.87 -2.14 3.56
N PRO A 188 -10.14 -1.34 4.62
CA PRO A 188 -10.09 0.11 4.51
C PRO A 188 -8.71 0.64 4.07
N VAL A 189 -7.62 0.02 4.55
CA VAL A 189 -6.25 0.42 4.16
C VAL A 189 -6.05 0.21 2.66
N LEU A 190 -6.45 -0.97 2.13
CA LEU A 190 -6.39 -1.25 0.69
C LEU A 190 -7.24 -0.25 -0.10
N LEU A 191 -8.44 0.04 0.36
CA LEU A 191 -9.34 0.98 -0.30
C LEU A 191 -8.67 2.36 -0.45
N PHE A 192 -8.19 2.94 0.64
CA PHE A 192 -7.56 4.25 0.60
C PHE A 192 -6.24 4.23 -0.18
N ALA A 193 -5.42 3.20 -0.01
CA ALA A 193 -4.16 3.07 -0.75
C ALA A 193 -4.39 2.98 -2.26
N ALA A 194 -5.35 2.17 -2.72
CA ALA A 194 -5.65 2.04 -4.13
C ALA A 194 -6.30 3.31 -4.71
N LEU A 195 -7.15 3.99 -3.93
CA LEU A 195 -7.76 5.26 -4.34
C LEU A 195 -6.71 6.35 -4.64
N ILE A 196 -5.53 6.31 -4.01
CA ILE A 196 -4.43 7.24 -4.33
C ILE A 196 -4.05 7.13 -5.82
N SER A 197 -3.86 5.90 -6.31
CA SER A 197 -3.55 5.65 -7.72
C SER A 197 -4.75 5.92 -8.62
N ILE A 198 -5.96 5.51 -8.22
CA ILE A 198 -7.20 5.73 -9.00
C ILE A 198 -7.47 7.23 -9.19
N ALA A 199 -7.12 8.07 -8.23
CA ALA A 199 -7.29 9.52 -8.32
C ALA A 199 -6.57 10.14 -9.53
N GLU A 200 -5.51 9.51 -10.07
CA GLU A 200 -4.85 9.96 -11.31
C GLU A 200 -5.81 9.93 -12.52
N LEU A 201 -6.84 9.06 -12.51
CA LEU A 201 -7.86 9.03 -13.56
C LEU A 201 -8.72 10.30 -13.59
N ALA A 202 -8.84 11.02 -12.47
CA ALA A 202 -9.63 12.25 -12.40
C ALA A 202 -9.05 13.36 -13.29
N VAL A 203 -7.73 13.34 -13.54
CA VAL A 203 -7.07 14.27 -14.47
C VAL A 203 -7.62 14.09 -15.89
N PHE A 204 -7.89 12.84 -16.30
CA PHE A 204 -8.51 12.54 -17.60
C PHE A 204 -9.98 12.95 -17.68
N ALA A 205 -10.66 13.02 -16.54
CA ALA A 205 -12.01 13.56 -16.44
C ALA A 205 -12.03 15.10 -16.46
N GLY A 206 -10.88 15.76 -16.62
CA GLY A 206 -10.76 17.21 -16.70
C GLY A 206 -10.62 17.92 -15.36
N LEU A 207 -10.39 17.19 -14.25
CA LEU A 207 -10.09 17.83 -12.96
C LEU A 207 -8.67 18.41 -12.97
N ASP A 208 -8.53 19.57 -12.34
CA ASP A 208 -7.22 20.19 -12.11
C ASP A 208 -6.33 19.28 -11.26
N ARG A 209 -5.05 19.14 -11.67
CA ARG A 209 -4.04 18.35 -10.97
C ARG A 209 -3.87 18.82 -9.52
N VAL A 210 -4.05 20.11 -9.26
CA VAL A 210 -3.98 20.65 -7.90
C VAL A 210 -5.03 19.99 -6.99
N ILE A 211 -6.26 19.85 -7.46
CA ILE A 211 -7.36 19.23 -6.71
C ILE A 211 -7.05 17.74 -6.47
N VAL A 212 -6.56 17.04 -7.49
CA VAL A 212 -6.17 15.62 -7.39
C VAL A 212 -5.10 15.42 -6.32
N LEU A 213 -4.10 16.29 -6.24
CA LEU A 213 -3.07 16.23 -5.20
C LEU A 213 -3.64 16.43 -3.79
N HIS A 214 -4.61 17.34 -3.61
CA HIS A 214 -5.28 17.50 -2.31
C HIS A 214 -6.01 16.23 -1.90
N VAL A 215 -6.75 15.62 -2.82
CA VAL A 215 -7.46 14.36 -2.58
C VAL A 215 -6.48 13.23 -2.25
N GLN A 216 -5.39 13.11 -3.00
CA GLN A 216 -4.34 12.12 -2.73
C GLN A 216 -3.72 12.28 -1.34
N VAL A 217 -3.42 13.52 -0.92
CA VAL A 217 -2.89 13.77 0.43
C VAL A 217 -3.88 13.35 1.51
N VAL A 218 -5.16 13.66 1.35
CA VAL A 218 -6.22 13.19 2.27
C VAL A 218 -6.28 11.66 2.30
N LEU A 219 -6.20 11.00 1.15
CA LEU A 219 -6.18 9.54 1.06
C LEU A 219 -4.93 8.94 1.73
N VAL A 220 -3.76 9.58 1.65
CA VAL A 220 -2.56 9.16 2.38
C VAL A 220 -2.79 9.24 3.89
N ILE A 221 -3.38 10.32 4.39
CA ILE A 221 -3.73 10.47 5.81
C ILE A 221 -4.69 9.37 6.25
N MET A 222 -5.76 9.12 5.48
CA MET A 222 -6.74 8.07 5.76
C MET A 222 -6.11 6.67 5.73
N THR A 223 -5.18 6.44 4.82
CA THR A 223 -4.42 5.18 4.74
C THR A 223 -3.54 5.00 5.99
N ALA A 224 -2.86 6.05 6.43
CA ALA A 224 -2.04 6.02 7.63
C ALA A 224 -2.89 5.75 8.89
N THR A 225 -4.01 6.45 9.07
CA THR A 225 -4.88 6.27 10.25
C THR A 225 -5.53 4.90 10.29
N THR A 226 -5.95 4.35 9.15
CA THR A 226 -6.48 2.97 9.09
C THR A 226 -5.39 1.92 9.36
N LEU A 227 -4.15 2.17 8.90
CA LEU A 227 -3.01 1.30 9.21
C LEU A 227 -2.68 1.30 10.71
N MET A 228 -2.84 2.43 11.40
CA MET A 228 -2.70 2.51 12.86
C MET A 228 -3.64 1.53 13.57
N THR A 229 -4.91 1.46 13.14
CA THR A 229 -5.88 0.54 13.75
C THR A 229 -5.48 -0.92 13.54
N SER A 230 -5.04 -1.28 12.33
CA SER A 230 -4.47 -2.61 12.04
C SER A 230 -3.24 -2.91 12.90
N THR A 231 -2.37 -1.92 13.11
CA THR A 231 -1.17 -2.04 13.95
C THR A 231 -1.51 -2.33 15.41
N ILE A 232 -2.56 -1.70 15.95
CA ILE A 232 -3.03 -1.96 17.32
C ILE A 232 -3.47 -3.43 17.46
N LYS A 233 -4.17 -3.97 16.47
CA LYS A 233 -4.59 -5.38 16.46
C LYS A 233 -3.41 -6.35 16.40
N LEU A 234 -2.38 -6.06 15.61
CA LEU A 234 -1.14 -6.84 15.60
C LEU A 234 -0.43 -6.86 16.96
N ARG A 235 -0.39 -5.70 17.64
CA ARG A 235 0.18 -5.62 18.98
C ARG A 235 -0.62 -6.44 19.99
N GLN A 236 -1.95 -6.36 19.94
CA GLN A 236 -2.83 -7.11 20.83
C GLN A 236 -2.64 -8.63 20.66
N ASN A 237 -2.50 -9.12 19.42
CA ASN A 237 -2.19 -10.52 19.15
C ASN A 237 -0.88 -10.95 19.82
N LEU A 238 0.19 -10.18 19.60
CA LEU A 238 1.50 -10.49 20.18
C LEU A 238 1.47 -10.54 21.72
N GLN A 239 0.65 -9.71 22.35
CA GLN A 239 0.48 -9.72 23.80
C GLN A 239 -0.28 -10.97 24.27
N GLY A 240 -1.33 -11.37 23.56
CA GLY A 240 -2.10 -12.57 23.88
C GLY A 240 -1.31 -13.88 23.74
N MET A 241 -0.29 -13.92 22.87
CA MET A 241 0.60 -15.09 22.76
C MET A 241 1.64 -15.19 23.88
N ARG A 242 1.86 -14.12 24.66
CA ARG A 242 2.86 -14.07 25.74
C ARG A 242 2.27 -14.34 27.13
N THR A 243 0.95 -14.40 27.23
CA THR A 243 0.19 -14.69 28.46
C THR A 243 -0.27 -16.13 28.48
#